data_AF-A0A536ET67-F1
#
_entry.id   AF-A0A536ET67-F1
#
_cell.length_a   1.000
_cell.length_b   1.000
_cell.length_c   1.000
_cell.angle_alpha   90.00
_cell.angle_beta   90.00
_cell.angle_gamma   90.00
#
_symmetry.space_group_name_H-M   'P 1'
#
loop_
_entity.id
_entity.type
_entity.pdbx_description
1 polymer ?
#
loop_
_entity_poly.entity_id
_entity_poly.type
_entity_poly.pdbx_seq_one_letter_code
_entity_poly.pdbx_strand_id
1 'polypeptide(L)'
;MQPGVVGLRGALIAAWEDDLRAVRQDTYDVGRGREALVFLQRLYGLISSLRAPIQRSWGPGGHVHVVDSPEIGGPGPRVSQSRIRLRNHGDVVVVELFAYVDGSSRANPDAGLDREIRVAEIEPLDFVTELYRTAVGFLQVALNLDLLLGDASWLFEHAAANHFVSAGQWATVGDVYRLATREFAVADSFETVSSLLEPKTEASASNGSNGSGGDEAELHLSIEQLQRYVEPQPDLENFLGLVQLAVAADQEDVWVASGSVAASLDIDALALTKLGRLVATTPDVCREGEFALDYAEWTFLPSYNVHFFRRVHTIDDFLVVQNSLLPRAAGEGTTTS
;
A
#
# COMPACT_ATOMS: atom_id res chain seq x y z
N MET A 1 9.14 -7.57 -0.07
CA MET A 1 8.23 -7.16 1.00
C MET A 1 7.85 -8.33 1.91
N GLN A 2 8.55 -8.48 3.05
CA GLN A 2 8.29 -9.56 4.02
C GLN A 2 6.79 -9.66 4.41
N PRO A 3 6.17 -10.85 4.50
CA PRO A 3 4.73 -11.03 4.75
C PRO A 3 4.16 -10.27 5.95
N GLY A 4 4.96 -10.05 6.99
CA GLY A 4 4.53 -9.28 8.15
C GLY A 4 4.43 -7.76 7.92
N VAL A 5 5.02 -7.22 6.86
CA VAL A 5 4.89 -5.80 6.49
C VAL A 5 3.48 -5.50 5.99
N VAL A 6 2.90 -6.38 5.18
CA VAL A 6 1.51 -6.24 4.69
C VAL A 6 0.53 -6.25 5.86
N GLY A 7 0.71 -7.17 6.82
CA GLY A 7 -0.11 -7.23 8.03
C GLY A 7 0.03 -5.99 8.93
N LEU A 8 1.23 -5.41 9.04
CA LEU A 8 1.43 -4.14 9.76
C LEU A 8 0.76 -2.97 9.04
N ARG A 9 0.90 -2.89 7.71
CA ARG A 9 0.26 -1.86 6.90
C ARG A 9 -1.27 -1.94 7.01
N GLY A 10 -1.84 -3.14 6.88
CA GLY A 10 -3.28 -3.35 7.04
C GLY A 10 -3.80 -2.94 8.41
N ALA A 11 -3.06 -3.22 9.49
CA ALA A 11 -3.46 -2.78 10.83
C ALA A 11 -3.40 -1.25 11.00
N LEU A 12 -2.41 -0.58 10.40
CA LEU A 12 -2.31 0.88 10.37
C LEU A 12 -3.45 1.51 9.56
N ILE A 13 -3.71 0.98 8.37
CA ILE A 13 -4.80 1.40 7.49
C ILE A 13 -6.14 1.29 8.22
N ALA A 14 -6.45 0.12 8.79
CA ALA A 14 -7.72 -0.08 9.48
C ALA A 14 -7.91 0.90 10.66
N ALA A 15 -6.87 1.14 11.45
CA ALA A 15 -6.92 2.12 12.53
C ALA A 15 -7.16 3.54 12.00
N TRP A 16 -6.47 3.93 10.92
CA TRP A 16 -6.62 5.23 10.30
C TRP A 16 -8.04 5.41 9.75
N GLU A 17 -8.57 4.43 9.03
CA GLU A 17 -9.94 4.43 8.54
C GLU A 17 -10.97 4.56 9.67
N ASP A 18 -10.81 3.84 10.78
CA ASP A 18 -11.72 3.92 11.92
C ASP A 18 -11.77 5.32 12.52
N ASP A 19 -10.61 5.96 12.68
CA ASP A 19 -10.54 7.34 13.16
C ASP A 19 -11.14 8.34 12.14
N LEU A 20 -10.91 8.13 10.83
CA LEU A 20 -11.52 8.95 9.76
C LEU A 20 -13.04 8.81 9.71
N ARG A 21 -13.57 7.59 9.88
CA ARG A 21 -15.02 7.33 10.01
C ARG A 21 -15.58 8.02 11.26
N ALA A 22 -14.86 7.98 12.37
CA ALA A 22 -15.28 8.66 13.59
C ALA A 22 -15.33 10.18 13.40
N VAL A 23 -14.37 10.78 12.67
CA VAL A 23 -14.40 12.19 12.27
C VAL A 23 -15.63 12.47 11.41
N ARG A 24 -15.89 11.62 10.40
CA ARG A 24 -17.06 11.75 9.51
C ARG A 24 -18.38 11.78 10.24
N GLN A 25 -18.48 11.00 11.31
CA GLN A 25 -19.68 10.82 12.12
C GLN A 25 -19.80 11.86 13.25
N ASP A 26 -18.92 12.87 13.29
CA ASP A 26 -18.82 13.86 14.38
C ASP A 26 -18.67 13.23 15.78
N THR A 27 -18.06 12.04 15.83
CA THR A 27 -17.83 11.27 17.07
C THR A 27 -16.38 11.31 17.53
N TYR A 28 -15.49 11.88 16.71
CA TYR A 28 -14.08 12.03 17.05
C TYR A 28 -13.85 13.20 18.01
N ASP A 29 -13.62 12.88 19.28
CA ASP A 29 -13.27 13.86 20.30
C ASP A 29 -11.75 14.13 20.30
N VAL A 30 -11.39 15.39 20.01
CA VAL A 30 -10.03 15.93 20.09
C VAL A 30 -9.70 16.45 21.50
N GLY A 31 -10.72 16.59 22.36
CA GLY A 31 -10.58 16.99 23.76
C GLY A 31 -10.19 18.46 23.90
N ARG A 32 -11.08 19.38 23.49
CA ARG A 32 -10.83 20.84 23.49
C ARG A 32 -10.13 21.34 24.77
N GLY A 33 -9.01 22.05 24.60
CA GLY A 33 -8.14 22.53 25.69
C GLY A 33 -7.22 21.46 26.31
N ARG A 34 -7.17 20.26 25.72
CA ARG A 34 -6.33 19.11 26.12
C ARG A 34 -5.76 18.37 24.90
N GLU A 35 -5.74 19.01 23.74
CA GLU A 35 -5.43 18.41 22.44
C GLU A 35 -4.05 17.75 22.44
N ALA A 36 -3.04 18.40 23.01
CA ALA A 36 -1.70 17.79 23.15
C ALA A 36 -1.72 16.52 24.00
N LEU A 37 -2.46 16.50 25.10
CA LEU A 37 -2.56 15.29 25.93
C LEU A 37 -3.27 14.16 25.16
N VAL A 38 -4.35 14.48 24.45
CA VAL A 38 -5.10 13.51 23.64
C VAL A 38 -4.22 12.97 22.51
N PHE A 39 -3.43 13.82 21.84
CA PHE A 39 -2.50 13.42 20.78
C PHE A 39 -1.48 12.41 21.30
N LEU A 40 -0.84 12.71 22.44
CA LEU A 40 0.12 11.83 23.10
C LEU A 40 -0.52 10.47 23.44
N GLN A 41 -1.70 10.49 24.08
CA GLN A 41 -2.40 9.28 24.49
C GLN A 41 -2.81 8.40 23.30
N ARG A 42 -3.32 9.01 22.22
CA ARG A 42 -3.70 8.30 21.00
C ARG A 42 -2.50 7.72 20.28
N LEU A 43 -1.38 8.45 20.15
CA LEU A 43 -0.17 7.89 19.53
C LEU A 43 0.33 6.68 20.33
N TYR A 44 0.33 6.76 21.67
CA TYR A 44 0.75 5.66 22.53
C TYR A 44 -0.18 4.45 22.40
N GLY A 45 -1.50 4.69 22.36
CA GLY A 45 -2.49 3.65 22.13
C GLY A 45 -2.31 2.96 20.78
N LEU A 46 -2.09 3.73 19.71
CA LEU A 46 -1.83 3.21 18.37
C LEU A 46 -0.56 2.36 18.32
N ILE A 47 0.58 2.85 18.83
CA ILE A 47 1.82 2.05 18.83
C ILE A 47 1.66 0.76 19.68
N SER A 48 0.89 0.82 20.77
CA SER A 48 0.60 -0.35 21.59
C SER A 48 -0.25 -1.38 20.84
N SER A 49 -1.30 -0.96 20.12
CA SER A 49 -2.16 -1.86 19.34
C SER A 49 -1.40 -2.53 18.18
N LEU A 50 -0.39 -1.86 17.64
CA LEU A 50 0.48 -2.39 16.58
C LEU A 50 1.54 -3.40 17.08
N ARG A 51 1.60 -3.70 18.38
CA ARG A 51 2.53 -4.70 18.91
C ARG A 51 2.39 -6.07 18.26
N ALA A 52 1.17 -6.58 18.15
CA ALA A 52 0.90 -7.90 17.58
C ALA A 52 1.33 -8.00 16.09
N PRO A 53 0.98 -7.06 15.19
CA PRO A 53 1.50 -7.09 13.83
C PRO A 53 3.02 -6.96 13.75
N ILE A 54 3.66 -6.12 14.57
CA ILE A 54 5.13 -6.02 14.60
C ILE A 54 5.77 -7.35 15.04
N GLN A 55 5.24 -8.00 16.08
CA GLN A 55 5.77 -9.28 16.55
C GLN A 55 5.61 -10.42 15.52
N ARG A 56 4.61 -10.34 14.63
CA ARG A 56 4.45 -11.30 13.54
C ARG A 56 5.57 -11.19 12.51
N SER A 57 6.05 -9.99 12.20
CA SER A 57 7.11 -9.78 11.20
C SER A 57 8.52 -9.91 11.77
N TRP A 58 8.74 -9.46 13.01
CA TRP A 58 10.06 -9.40 13.64
C TRP A 58 10.25 -10.41 14.79
N GLY A 59 9.28 -11.29 15.01
CA GLY A 59 9.30 -12.32 16.05
C GLY A 59 8.86 -11.81 17.44
N PRO A 60 8.88 -12.68 18.47
CA PRO A 60 8.33 -12.37 19.79
C PRO A 60 8.96 -11.16 20.51
N GLY A 61 10.21 -10.78 20.16
CA GLY A 61 10.87 -9.55 20.62
C GLY A 61 10.53 -8.31 19.80
N GLY A 62 9.56 -8.41 18.90
CA GLY A 62 9.13 -7.37 17.97
C GLY A 62 8.55 -6.13 18.64
N HIS A 63 9.39 -5.16 19.06
CA HIS A 63 8.91 -3.97 19.75
C HIS A 63 9.56 -2.67 19.27
N VAL A 64 8.74 -1.62 19.29
CA VAL A 64 9.12 -0.23 19.04
C VAL A 64 8.74 0.58 20.28
N HIS A 65 9.57 1.56 20.67
CA HIS A 65 9.44 2.23 21.96
C HIS A 65 9.07 3.71 21.84
N VAL A 66 8.06 4.08 22.62
CA VAL A 66 7.74 5.47 22.93
C VAL A 66 8.13 5.75 24.39
N VAL A 67 8.94 6.79 24.61
CA VAL A 67 9.83 6.94 25.79
C VAL A 67 9.10 7.04 27.12
N ASP A 68 7.84 7.48 27.12
CA ASP A 68 7.03 7.68 28.33
C ASP A 68 5.90 6.66 28.47
N SER A 69 5.99 5.50 27.78
CA SER A 69 5.02 4.41 27.95
C SER A 69 5.27 3.69 29.30
N PRO A 70 4.32 3.73 30.26
CA PRO A 70 4.47 3.06 31.55
C PRO A 70 4.49 1.52 31.42
N GLU A 71 4.05 0.99 30.28
CA GLU A 71 3.95 -0.45 30.01
C GLU A 71 5.22 -1.06 29.39
N ILE A 72 6.21 -0.24 29.01
CA ILE A 72 7.37 -0.70 28.22
C ILE A 72 8.68 -0.23 28.87
N GLY A 73 8.92 -0.70 30.10
CA GLY A 73 10.18 -0.53 30.80
C GLY A 73 11.22 -1.59 30.42
N GLY A 74 12.37 -1.16 29.90
CA GLY A 74 13.60 -1.97 29.87
C GLY A 74 14.11 -2.41 28.48
N PRO A 75 15.38 -2.85 28.39
CA PRO A 75 15.99 -3.36 27.17
C PRO A 75 15.52 -4.79 26.88
N GLY A 76 14.25 -4.95 26.50
CA GLY A 76 13.80 -6.20 25.87
C GLY A 76 14.57 -6.46 24.57
N PRO A 77 14.54 -7.68 24.02
CA PRO A 77 15.08 -7.93 22.67
C PRO A 77 14.40 -6.94 21.72
N ARG A 78 15.20 -6.12 21.01
CA ARG A 78 14.68 -4.96 20.26
C ARG A 78 14.83 -5.18 18.77
N VAL A 79 13.79 -4.81 18.05
CA VAL A 79 13.88 -4.58 16.59
C VAL A 79 14.57 -3.25 16.32
N SER A 80 14.41 -2.28 17.22
CA SER A 80 14.92 -0.92 17.03
C SER A 80 15.68 -0.35 18.22
N GLN A 81 16.75 0.39 17.93
CA GLN A 81 17.38 1.30 18.90
C GLN A 81 16.76 2.70 18.85
N SER A 82 15.90 2.99 17.87
CA SER A 82 15.22 4.27 17.70
C SER A 82 14.03 4.38 18.65
N ARG A 83 13.82 5.59 19.18
CA ARG A 83 12.72 5.94 20.07
C ARG A 83 12.18 7.31 19.72
N ILE A 84 10.88 7.46 19.89
CA ILE A 84 10.19 8.75 19.81
C ILE A 84 9.84 9.22 21.21
N ARG A 85 10.08 10.50 21.48
CA ARG A 85 9.59 11.23 22.65
C ARG A 85 8.64 12.32 22.19
N LEU A 86 7.50 12.42 22.85
CA LEU A 86 6.52 13.47 22.62
C LEU A 86 6.48 14.36 23.85
N ARG A 87 6.74 15.66 23.70
CA ARG A 87 6.66 16.62 24.80
C ARG A 87 5.43 17.49 24.64
N ASN A 88 4.62 17.55 25.69
CA ASN A 88 3.44 18.39 25.76
C ASN A 88 3.82 19.82 26.19
N HIS A 89 3.52 20.81 25.35
CA HIS A 89 3.71 22.24 25.60
C HIS A 89 2.38 23.02 25.61
N GLY A 90 1.26 22.35 25.92
CA GLY A 90 -0.09 22.91 25.87
C GLY A 90 -0.63 22.87 24.45
N ASP A 91 -0.33 23.90 23.67
CA ASP A 91 -0.85 24.08 22.30
C ASP A 91 -0.02 23.33 21.25
N VAL A 92 1.14 22.83 21.66
CA VAL A 92 2.15 22.23 20.80
C VAL A 92 2.61 20.90 21.37
N VAL A 93 2.78 19.92 20.49
CA VAL A 93 3.50 18.68 20.76
C VAL A 93 4.84 18.74 20.05
N VAL A 94 5.93 18.66 20.81
CA VAL A 94 7.29 18.55 20.24
C VAL A 94 7.62 17.08 20.07
N VAL A 95 7.93 16.68 18.85
CA VAL A 95 8.37 15.33 18.49
C VAL A 95 9.90 15.31 18.45
N GLU A 96 10.50 14.39 19.20
CA GLU A 96 11.96 14.15 19.22
C GLU A 96 12.24 12.68 18.93
N LEU A 97 13.00 12.40 17.88
CA LEU A 97 13.51 11.08 17.56
C LEU A 97 14.99 10.97 17.98
N PHE A 98 15.31 9.88 18.66
CA PHE A 98 16.69 9.56 19.02
C PHE A 98 16.94 8.07 18.97
N ALA A 99 18.20 7.69 18.80
CA ALA A 99 18.66 6.32 18.80
C ALA A 99 19.64 6.06 19.95
N TYR A 100 19.61 4.85 20.50
CA TYR A 100 20.67 4.40 21.41
C TYR A 100 21.83 3.82 20.61
N VAL A 101 22.97 4.52 20.65
CA VAL A 101 24.23 4.09 20.04
C VAL A 101 25.27 3.97 21.15
N ASP A 102 25.88 2.80 21.28
CA ASP A 102 26.89 2.48 22.31
C ASP A 102 26.41 2.77 23.75
N GLY A 103 25.13 2.51 24.03
CA GLY A 103 24.52 2.76 25.35
C GLY A 103 24.19 4.23 25.63
N SER A 104 24.49 5.15 24.70
CA SER A 104 24.18 6.58 24.80
C SER A 104 23.01 6.97 23.89
N SER A 105 22.16 7.88 24.36
CA SER A 105 21.10 8.46 23.53
C SER A 105 21.70 9.53 22.60
N ARG A 106 21.48 9.40 21.29
CA ARG A 106 21.88 10.39 20.28
C ARG A 106 20.66 10.81 19.46
N ALA A 107 20.47 12.11 19.28
CA ALA A 107 19.44 12.64 18.39
C ALA A 107 19.67 12.11 16.97
N ASN A 108 18.59 11.91 16.22
CA ASN A 108 18.63 11.45 14.84
C ASN A 108 17.92 12.46 13.92
N PRO A 109 18.50 13.65 13.71
CA PRO A 109 17.87 14.71 12.93
C PRO A 109 17.67 14.31 11.46
N ASP A 110 18.54 13.44 10.92
CA ASP A 110 18.48 12.94 9.55
C ASP A 110 17.22 12.11 9.26
N ALA A 111 16.52 11.65 10.31
CA ALA A 111 15.25 10.97 10.17
C ALA A 111 14.08 11.90 9.82
N GLY A 112 14.24 13.22 9.95
CA GLY A 112 13.24 14.22 9.53
C GLY A 112 11.94 14.23 10.35
N LEU A 113 11.93 13.59 11.52
CA LEU A 113 10.75 13.54 12.41
C LEU A 113 10.77 14.59 13.52
N ASP A 114 11.92 15.22 13.78
CA ASP A 114 12.07 16.26 14.79
C ASP A 114 11.29 17.50 14.36
N ARG A 115 10.11 17.72 14.94
CA ARG A 115 9.22 18.83 14.58
C ARG A 115 8.27 19.24 15.70
N GLU A 116 7.75 20.45 15.58
CA GLU A 116 6.66 20.96 16.41
C GLU A 116 5.33 20.77 15.69
N ILE A 117 4.40 20.07 16.34
CA ILE A 117 3.03 19.89 15.83
C ILE A 117 2.13 20.81 16.63
N ARG A 118 1.52 21.79 15.96
CA ARG A 118 0.50 22.66 16.58
C ARG A 118 -0.81 21.89 16.62
N VAL A 119 -1.29 21.63 17.82
CA VAL A 119 -2.50 20.82 18.07
C VAL A 119 -3.64 21.65 18.68
N ALA A 120 -3.39 22.90 19.07
CA ALA A 120 -4.47 23.79 19.46
C ALA A 120 -5.34 24.16 18.26
N GLU A 121 -6.66 24.09 18.44
CA GLU A 121 -7.68 24.49 17.46
C GLU A 121 -7.53 23.80 16.09
N ILE A 122 -6.83 22.66 16.03
CA ILE A 122 -6.71 21.86 14.82
C ILE A 122 -8.03 21.14 14.55
N GLU A 123 -8.47 21.15 13.29
CA GLU A 123 -9.68 20.43 12.89
C GLU A 123 -9.47 18.91 13.08
N PRO A 124 -10.53 18.14 13.42
CA PRO A 124 -10.38 16.71 13.69
C PRO A 124 -9.74 15.89 12.57
N LEU A 125 -10.00 16.25 11.31
CA LEU A 125 -9.37 15.59 10.15
C LEU A 125 -7.86 15.83 10.10
N ASP A 126 -7.43 17.08 10.30
CA ASP A 126 -6.01 17.45 10.33
C ASP A 126 -5.31 16.81 11.54
N PHE A 127 -6.00 16.71 12.68
CA PHE A 127 -5.51 16.03 13.87
C PHE A 127 -5.21 14.54 13.58
N VAL A 128 -6.18 13.83 13.00
CA VAL A 128 -6.02 12.41 12.61
C VAL A 128 -4.88 12.27 11.61
N THR A 129 -4.83 13.13 10.60
CA THR A 129 -3.78 13.09 9.57
C THR A 129 -2.38 13.27 10.16
N GLU A 130 -2.18 14.24 11.06
CA GLU A 130 -0.89 14.43 11.73
C GLU A 130 -0.53 13.29 12.68
N LEU A 131 -1.53 12.70 13.36
CA LEU A 131 -1.34 11.54 14.24
C LEU A 131 -0.76 10.35 13.45
N TYR A 132 -1.42 9.95 12.36
CA TYR A 132 -0.99 8.82 11.55
C TYR A 132 0.29 9.11 10.77
N ARG A 133 0.48 10.33 10.26
CA ARG A 133 1.75 10.73 9.61
C ARG A 133 2.93 10.62 10.58
N THR A 134 2.75 11.03 11.83
CA THR A 134 3.78 10.91 12.88
C THR A 134 4.05 9.44 13.21
N ALA A 135 3.01 8.60 13.33
CA ALA A 135 3.14 7.17 13.59
C ALA A 135 3.86 6.43 12.45
N VAL A 136 3.44 6.65 11.20
CA VAL A 136 4.03 6.04 9.99
C VAL A 136 5.50 6.43 9.88
N GLY A 137 5.81 7.73 9.98
CA GLY A 137 7.19 8.21 9.93
C GLY A 137 8.07 7.55 10.99
N PHE A 138 7.58 7.49 12.23
CA PHE A 138 8.28 6.81 13.31
C PHE A 138 8.51 5.32 13.05
N LEU A 139 7.48 4.59 12.61
CA LEU A 139 7.57 3.16 12.35
C LEU A 139 8.52 2.84 11.20
N GLN A 140 8.53 3.65 10.14
CA GLN A 140 9.48 3.50 9.03
C GLN A 140 10.93 3.58 9.51
N VAL A 141 11.24 4.58 10.35
CA VAL A 141 12.60 4.75 10.90
C VAL A 141 12.92 3.68 11.93
N ALA A 142 11.97 3.33 12.80
CA ALA A 142 12.19 2.36 13.86
C ALA A 142 12.39 0.95 13.30
N LEU A 143 11.62 0.55 12.30
CA LEU A 143 11.65 -0.79 11.72
C LEU A 143 12.54 -0.88 10.47
N ASN A 144 13.15 0.25 10.05
CA ASN A 144 13.98 0.37 8.85
C ASN A 144 13.29 -0.20 7.60
N LEU A 145 12.09 0.30 7.32
CA LEU A 145 11.26 -0.14 6.20
C LEU A 145 10.51 1.04 5.57
N ASP A 146 10.00 0.82 4.37
CA ASP A 146 9.07 1.74 3.72
C ASP A 146 7.63 1.22 3.85
N LEU A 147 6.78 1.99 4.54
CA LEU A 147 5.36 1.64 4.68
C LEU A 147 4.58 2.06 3.44
N LEU A 148 5.08 2.98 2.61
CA LEU A 148 4.36 3.53 1.45
C LEU A 148 2.99 4.12 1.84
N LEU A 149 2.89 4.71 3.05
CA LEU A 149 1.72 5.40 3.59
C LEU A 149 2.00 6.90 3.81
N GLY A 150 2.83 7.49 2.95
CA GLY A 150 3.42 8.82 3.17
C GLY A 150 2.52 10.02 2.81
N ASP A 151 1.44 9.80 2.08
CA ASP A 151 0.49 10.84 1.61
C ASP A 151 -0.96 10.31 1.67
N ALA A 152 -1.92 11.04 1.13
CA ALA A 152 -3.33 10.61 1.12
C ALA A 152 -3.66 9.57 0.01
N SER A 153 -2.70 9.23 -0.87
CA SER A 153 -2.97 8.37 -2.04
C SER A 153 -3.34 6.96 -1.64
N TRP A 154 -2.75 6.45 -0.54
CA TRP A 154 -3.02 5.10 -0.06
C TRP A 154 -4.50 4.85 0.19
N LEU A 155 -5.27 5.87 0.62
CA LEU A 155 -6.70 5.72 0.92
C LEU A 155 -7.49 5.42 -0.36
N PHE A 156 -7.17 6.15 -1.42
CA PHE A 156 -7.80 5.96 -2.73
C PHE A 156 -7.33 4.67 -3.39
N GLU A 157 -6.04 4.35 -3.32
CA GLU A 157 -5.51 3.06 -3.76
C GLU A 157 -6.16 1.89 -3.01
N HIS A 158 -6.35 1.99 -1.69
CA HIS A 158 -6.98 0.94 -0.89
C HIS A 158 -8.47 0.79 -1.22
N ALA A 159 -9.21 1.89 -1.38
CA ALA A 159 -10.60 1.85 -1.84
C ALA A 159 -10.72 1.17 -3.22
N ALA A 160 -9.79 1.45 -4.14
CA ALA A 160 -9.73 0.81 -5.44
C ALA A 160 -9.37 -0.69 -5.35
N ALA A 161 -8.41 -1.06 -4.49
CA ALA A 161 -8.07 -2.45 -4.23
C ALA A 161 -9.27 -3.23 -3.67
N ASN A 162 -10.01 -2.66 -2.72
CA ASN A 162 -11.22 -3.26 -2.15
C ASN A 162 -12.33 -3.41 -3.20
N HIS A 163 -12.50 -2.42 -4.08
CA HIS A 163 -13.43 -2.52 -5.18
C HIS A 163 -13.04 -3.65 -6.15
N PHE A 164 -11.76 -3.74 -6.52
CA PHE A 164 -11.24 -4.82 -7.36
C PHE A 164 -11.49 -6.19 -6.74
N VAL A 165 -11.16 -6.37 -5.46
CA VAL A 165 -11.33 -7.65 -4.74
C VAL A 165 -12.79 -8.09 -4.71
N SER A 166 -13.72 -7.14 -4.50
CA SER A 166 -15.15 -7.42 -4.34
C SER A 166 -15.93 -7.53 -5.64
N ALA A 167 -15.64 -6.68 -6.63
CA ALA A 167 -16.38 -6.60 -7.89
C ALA A 167 -15.69 -7.33 -9.05
N GLY A 168 -14.39 -7.62 -8.92
CA GLY A 168 -13.60 -8.18 -10.01
C GLY A 168 -13.41 -7.23 -11.19
N GLN A 169 -13.51 -5.92 -10.95
CA GLN A 169 -13.41 -4.84 -11.94
C GLN A 169 -12.63 -3.67 -11.35
N TRP A 170 -12.02 -2.84 -12.20
CA TRP A 170 -11.37 -1.62 -11.74
C TRP A 170 -12.41 -0.52 -11.54
N ALA A 171 -12.35 0.16 -10.40
CA ALA A 171 -13.17 1.33 -10.16
C ALA A 171 -12.65 2.51 -11.00
N THR A 172 -13.54 3.42 -11.38
CA THR A 172 -13.09 4.69 -11.95
C THR A 172 -12.52 5.60 -10.88
N VAL A 173 -11.70 6.58 -11.28
CA VAL A 173 -11.16 7.60 -10.35
C VAL A 173 -12.29 8.32 -9.62
N GLY A 174 -13.40 8.62 -10.29
CA GLY A 174 -14.54 9.26 -9.62
C GLY A 174 -15.35 8.33 -8.72
N ASP A 175 -15.44 7.03 -9.02
CA ASP A 175 -15.99 6.05 -8.08
C ASP A 175 -15.16 5.97 -6.80
N VAL A 176 -13.84 5.87 -6.93
CA VAL A 176 -12.89 5.83 -5.81
C VAL A 176 -12.96 7.12 -4.99
N TYR A 177 -12.98 8.28 -5.64
CA TYR A 177 -13.16 9.56 -4.99
C TYR A 177 -14.49 9.62 -4.21
N ARG A 178 -15.61 9.23 -4.83
CA ARG A 178 -16.93 9.22 -4.16
C ARG A 178 -16.97 8.25 -2.98
N LEU A 179 -16.37 7.07 -3.12
CA LEU A 179 -16.27 6.08 -2.04
C LEU A 179 -15.47 6.64 -0.86
N ALA A 180 -14.25 7.12 -1.12
CA ALA A 180 -13.37 7.61 -0.08
C ALA A 180 -13.93 8.85 0.64
N THR A 181 -14.45 9.83 -0.12
CA THR A 181 -15.05 11.06 0.45
C THR A 181 -16.31 10.77 1.26
N ARG A 182 -17.15 9.82 0.80
CA ARG A 182 -18.36 9.42 1.52
C ARG A 182 -18.02 8.72 2.84
N GLU A 183 -17.00 7.87 2.84
CA GLU A 183 -16.68 7.01 3.98
C GLU A 183 -15.76 7.68 5.02
N PHE A 184 -14.77 8.47 4.57
CA PHE A 184 -13.59 8.81 5.40
C PHE A 184 -13.41 10.30 5.71
N ALA A 185 -14.44 11.14 5.53
CA ALA A 185 -14.37 12.59 5.78
C ALA A 185 -13.28 13.35 4.99
N VAL A 186 -12.65 12.73 4.00
CA VAL A 186 -11.64 13.40 3.17
C VAL A 186 -12.34 14.42 2.27
N ALA A 187 -11.89 15.67 2.34
CA ALA A 187 -12.42 16.80 1.59
C ALA A 187 -11.33 17.42 0.71
N ASP A 188 -10.60 16.59 -0.04
CA ASP A 188 -9.72 17.07 -1.10
C ASP A 188 -10.53 17.43 -2.35
N SER A 189 -10.01 18.34 -3.17
CA SER A 189 -10.64 18.62 -4.46
C SER A 189 -10.45 17.43 -5.41
N PHE A 190 -11.45 17.14 -6.25
CA PHE A 190 -11.35 16.07 -7.25
C PHE A 190 -10.13 16.27 -8.16
N GLU A 191 -9.76 17.51 -8.49
CA GLU A 191 -8.59 17.85 -9.29
C GLU A 191 -7.29 17.44 -8.58
N THR A 192 -7.19 17.68 -7.27
CA THR A 192 -6.07 17.24 -6.43
C THR A 192 -5.97 15.72 -6.42
N VAL A 193 -7.09 15.02 -6.20
CA VAL A 193 -7.12 13.55 -6.16
C VAL A 193 -6.78 12.94 -7.52
N SER A 194 -7.31 13.50 -8.60
CA SER A 194 -6.99 13.06 -9.96
C SER A 194 -5.49 13.24 -10.25
N SER A 195 -4.91 14.39 -9.90
CA SER A 195 -3.47 14.63 -10.07
C SER A 195 -2.58 13.74 -9.22
N LEU A 196 -3.09 13.27 -8.08
CA LEU A 196 -2.39 12.37 -7.16
C LEU A 196 -2.34 10.93 -7.72
N LEU A 197 -3.39 10.52 -8.44
CA LEU A 197 -3.60 9.18 -8.96
C LEU A 197 -3.17 9.01 -10.43
N GLU A 198 -3.02 10.12 -11.17
CA GLU A 198 -2.49 10.08 -12.52
C GLU A 198 -1.06 9.51 -12.51
N PRO A 199 -0.74 8.56 -13.41
CA PRO A 199 0.61 8.05 -13.52
C PRO A 199 1.55 9.21 -13.82
N LYS A 200 2.57 9.40 -12.96
CA LYS A 200 3.68 10.36 -13.13
C LYS A 200 4.55 9.93 -14.31
N THR A 201 3.99 9.99 -15.50
CA THR A 201 4.71 9.78 -16.75
C THR A 201 5.48 11.06 -17.04
N GLU A 202 6.82 11.01 -16.98
CA GLU A 202 7.62 12.07 -17.60
C GLU A 202 7.23 12.18 -19.08
N ALA A 203 6.67 13.34 -19.42
CA ALA A 203 6.50 13.87 -20.77
C ALA A 203 5.90 12.91 -21.82
N SER A 204 4.57 12.90 -21.91
CA SER A 204 3.94 13.04 -23.22
C SER A 204 2.76 13.99 -23.09
N ALA A 205 3.03 15.25 -23.40
CA ALA A 205 2.01 16.27 -23.56
C ALA A 205 1.14 15.89 -24.78
N SER A 206 -0.03 15.30 -24.53
CA SER A 206 -1.13 15.35 -25.49
C SER A 206 -2.06 16.50 -25.12
N ASN A 207 -2.06 17.51 -25.99
CA ASN A 207 -2.87 18.72 -25.88
C ASN A 207 -4.36 18.43 -25.68
N GLY A 208 -4.95 19.13 -24.71
CA GLY A 208 -6.31 19.66 -24.75
C GLY A 208 -7.45 18.65 -24.66
N SER A 209 -7.95 18.43 -23.44
CA SER A 209 -9.35 18.04 -23.22
C SER A 209 -9.94 18.90 -22.11
N ASN A 210 -10.83 19.83 -22.49
CA ASN A 210 -11.68 20.53 -21.55
C ASN A 210 -12.84 19.62 -21.16
N GLY A 211 -12.93 19.28 -19.87
CA GLY A 211 -14.18 18.91 -19.19
C GLY A 211 -14.56 17.44 -19.24
N SER A 212 -14.88 16.90 -18.05
CA SER A 212 -15.60 15.64 -17.76
C SER A 212 -14.94 14.28 -18.01
N GLY A 213 -13.80 14.19 -18.71
CA GLY A 213 -13.20 12.88 -19.03
C GLY A 213 -12.46 12.15 -17.90
N GLY A 214 -12.14 12.81 -16.78
CA GLY A 214 -11.36 12.21 -15.69
C GLY A 214 -12.17 11.29 -14.76
N ASP A 215 -13.49 11.45 -14.69
CA ASP A 215 -14.37 10.62 -13.82
C ASP A 215 -14.46 9.18 -14.32
N GLU A 216 -14.42 8.97 -15.64
CA GLU A 216 -14.59 7.64 -16.28
C GLU A 216 -13.29 6.84 -16.43
N ALA A 217 -12.13 7.44 -16.12
CA ALA A 217 -10.85 6.73 -16.22
C ALA A 217 -10.75 5.65 -15.13
N GLU A 218 -10.52 4.39 -15.53
CA GLU A 218 -10.28 3.28 -14.60
C GLU A 218 -8.96 3.47 -13.85
N LEU A 219 -9.00 3.34 -12.52
CA LEU A 219 -7.80 3.34 -11.69
C LEU A 219 -7.22 1.93 -11.63
N HIS A 220 -6.25 1.67 -12.50
CA HIS A 220 -5.54 0.39 -12.53
C HIS A 220 -4.38 0.40 -11.52
N LEU A 221 -4.45 -0.48 -10.52
CA LEU A 221 -3.33 -0.71 -9.62
C LEU A 221 -2.40 -1.77 -10.20
N SER A 222 -1.10 -1.48 -10.21
CA SER A 222 -0.08 -2.47 -10.57
C SER A 222 -0.03 -3.60 -9.53
N ILE A 223 0.60 -4.73 -9.88
CA ILE A 223 0.87 -5.83 -8.93
C ILE A 223 1.67 -5.30 -7.72
N GLU A 224 2.60 -4.37 -7.95
CA GLU A 224 3.38 -3.71 -6.90
C GLU A 224 2.51 -2.86 -5.97
N GLN A 225 1.46 -2.21 -6.48
CA GLN A 225 0.51 -1.46 -5.65
C GLN A 225 -0.44 -2.40 -4.92
N LEU A 226 -0.99 -3.41 -5.59
CA LEU A 226 -1.89 -4.40 -4.98
C LEU A 226 -1.23 -5.14 -3.82
N GLN A 227 0.03 -5.56 -3.96
CA GLN A 227 0.74 -6.29 -2.88
C GLN A 227 0.87 -5.48 -1.58
N ARG A 228 0.60 -4.17 -1.62
CA ARG A 228 0.66 -3.33 -0.43
C ARG A 228 -0.50 -3.64 0.52
N TYR A 229 -1.64 -4.06 -0.02
CA TYR A 229 -2.89 -4.22 0.72
C TYR A 229 -3.11 -5.68 1.12
N VAL A 230 -3.85 -5.90 2.21
CA VAL A 230 -4.11 -7.26 2.75
C VAL A 230 -5.16 -7.98 1.91
N GLU A 231 -6.14 -7.24 1.43
CA GLU A 231 -7.34 -7.72 0.76
C GLU A 231 -7.06 -8.44 -0.56
N PRO A 232 -6.18 -7.93 -1.45
CA PRO A 232 -5.87 -8.62 -2.71
C PRO A 232 -4.85 -9.78 -2.56
N GLN A 233 -4.33 -10.09 -1.37
CA GLN A 233 -3.31 -11.14 -1.21
C GLN A 233 -3.74 -12.51 -1.77
N PRO A 234 -4.97 -13.01 -1.54
CA PRO A 234 -5.42 -14.26 -2.16
C PRO A 234 -5.43 -14.21 -3.70
N ASP A 235 -5.77 -13.05 -4.28
CA ASP A 235 -5.77 -12.85 -5.74
C ASP A 235 -4.35 -12.85 -6.31
N LEU A 236 -3.40 -12.31 -5.55
CA LEU A 236 -1.98 -12.33 -5.90
C LEU A 236 -1.37 -13.74 -5.75
N GLU A 237 -1.82 -14.53 -4.78
CA GLU A 237 -1.45 -15.95 -4.67
C GLU A 237 -1.95 -16.75 -5.89
N ASN A 238 -3.19 -16.51 -6.32
CA ASN A 238 -3.72 -17.09 -7.56
C ASN A 238 -2.92 -16.65 -8.79
N PHE A 239 -2.52 -15.38 -8.84
CA PHE A 239 -1.63 -14.86 -9.89
C PHE A 239 -0.29 -15.59 -9.94
N LEU A 240 0.36 -15.85 -8.79
CA LEU A 240 1.57 -16.67 -8.76
C LEU A 240 1.34 -18.10 -9.25
N GLY A 241 0.20 -18.70 -8.88
CA GLY A 241 -0.20 -20.01 -9.40
C GLY A 241 -0.28 -20.01 -10.92
N LEU A 242 -0.89 -18.98 -11.52
CA LEU A 242 -0.93 -18.80 -12.96
C LEU A 242 0.46 -18.62 -13.57
N VAL A 243 1.35 -17.86 -12.94
CA VAL A 243 2.74 -17.70 -13.43
C VAL A 243 3.45 -19.05 -13.48
N GLN A 244 3.26 -19.91 -12.47
CA GLN A 244 3.84 -21.26 -12.46
C GLN A 244 3.28 -22.13 -13.59
N LEU A 245 1.97 -22.05 -13.85
CA LEU A 245 1.33 -22.72 -14.98
C LEU A 245 1.84 -22.19 -16.33
N ALA A 246 2.05 -20.88 -16.46
CA ALA A 246 2.61 -20.28 -17.67
C ALA A 246 4.06 -20.71 -17.91
N VAL A 247 4.88 -20.82 -16.86
CA VAL A 247 6.25 -21.38 -16.95
C VAL A 247 6.24 -22.84 -17.40
N ALA A 248 5.28 -23.64 -16.95
CA ALA A 248 5.13 -25.03 -17.40
C ALA A 248 4.70 -25.09 -18.87
N ALA A 249 3.71 -24.28 -19.25
CA ALA A 249 3.22 -24.19 -20.62
C ALA A 249 4.28 -23.72 -21.63
N ASP A 250 5.19 -22.82 -21.22
CA ASP A 250 6.33 -22.36 -22.03
C ASP A 250 7.28 -23.51 -22.42
N GLN A 251 7.47 -24.48 -21.52
CA GLN A 251 8.32 -25.66 -21.78
C GLN A 251 7.71 -26.60 -22.82
N GLU A 252 6.39 -26.58 -22.96
CA GLU A 252 5.62 -27.43 -23.86
C GLU A 252 5.16 -26.69 -25.13
N ASP A 253 5.43 -25.38 -25.23
CA ASP A 253 4.98 -24.48 -26.30
C ASP A 253 3.46 -24.53 -26.52
N VAL A 254 2.70 -24.45 -25.42
CA VAL A 254 1.23 -24.54 -25.42
C VAL A 254 0.55 -23.27 -24.90
N TRP A 255 -0.70 -23.07 -25.32
CA TRP A 255 -1.56 -22.01 -24.83
C TRP A 255 -2.03 -22.29 -23.40
N VAL A 256 -2.06 -21.24 -22.59
CA VAL A 256 -2.71 -21.24 -21.28
C VAL A 256 -4.15 -20.81 -21.45
N ALA A 257 -5.10 -21.60 -20.96
CA ALA A 257 -6.53 -21.32 -21.04
C ALA A 257 -7.16 -21.18 -19.65
N SER A 258 -8.01 -20.17 -19.48
CA SER A 258 -8.80 -19.88 -18.28
C SER A 258 -9.44 -21.12 -17.65
N GLY A 259 -10.11 -21.98 -18.43
CA GLY A 259 -10.75 -23.20 -17.92
C GLY A 259 -9.76 -24.20 -17.31
N SER A 260 -8.58 -24.37 -17.92
CA SER A 260 -7.52 -25.24 -17.39
C SER A 260 -6.90 -24.66 -16.12
N VAL A 261 -6.74 -23.33 -16.07
CA VAL A 261 -6.22 -22.61 -14.89
C VAL A 261 -7.22 -22.71 -13.73
N ALA A 262 -8.50 -22.49 -13.98
CA ALA A 262 -9.56 -22.62 -12.98
C ALA A 262 -9.56 -24.01 -12.33
N ALA A 263 -9.47 -25.07 -13.15
CA ALA A 263 -9.41 -26.44 -12.67
C ALA A 263 -8.10 -26.77 -11.92
N SER A 264 -6.97 -26.19 -12.34
CA SER A 264 -5.67 -26.46 -11.73
C SER A 264 -5.47 -25.75 -10.39
N LEU A 265 -6.02 -24.54 -10.26
CA LEU A 265 -5.90 -23.72 -9.05
C LEU A 265 -7.09 -23.88 -8.08
N ASP A 266 -8.16 -24.58 -8.49
CA ASP A 266 -9.41 -24.74 -7.72
C ASP A 266 -10.02 -23.40 -7.29
N ILE A 267 -10.12 -22.45 -8.25
CA ILE A 267 -10.60 -21.10 -8.01
C ILE A 267 -12.02 -20.89 -8.54
N ASP A 268 -12.78 -20.02 -7.88
CA ASP A 268 -14.13 -19.66 -8.31
C ASP A 268 -14.13 -18.70 -9.53
N ALA A 269 -15.31 -18.44 -10.07
CA ALA A 269 -15.49 -17.61 -11.25
C ALA A 269 -15.01 -16.15 -11.04
N LEU A 270 -15.20 -15.59 -9.84
CA LEU A 270 -14.79 -14.21 -9.56
C LEU A 270 -13.27 -14.10 -9.47
N ALA A 271 -12.62 -15.05 -8.81
CA ALA A 271 -11.16 -15.16 -8.77
C ALA A 271 -10.57 -15.37 -10.17
N LEU A 272 -11.22 -16.18 -11.02
CA LEU A 272 -10.79 -16.38 -12.41
C LEU A 272 -10.89 -15.09 -13.24
N THR A 273 -11.98 -14.33 -13.08
CA THR A 273 -12.15 -13.01 -13.71
C THR A 273 -11.08 -12.02 -13.28
N LYS A 274 -10.81 -11.92 -11.97
CA LYS A 274 -9.74 -11.08 -11.42
C LYS A 274 -8.38 -11.47 -12.00
N LEU A 275 -8.10 -12.76 -12.05
CA LEU A 275 -6.86 -13.30 -12.60
C LEU A 275 -6.69 -12.96 -14.09
N GLY A 276 -7.76 -13.05 -14.88
CA GLY A 276 -7.81 -12.61 -16.27
C GLY A 276 -7.42 -11.14 -16.45
N ARG A 277 -7.93 -10.26 -15.58
CA ARG A 277 -7.58 -8.83 -15.60
C ARG A 277 -6.12 -8.59 -15.24
N LEU A 278 -5.61 -9.26 -14.21
CA LEU A 278 -4.20 -9.13 -13.77
C LEU A 278 -3.23 -9.59 -14.86
N VAL A 279 -3.51 -10.73 -15.50
CA VAL A 279 -2.61 -11.27 -16.52
C VAL A 279 -2.67 -10.47 -17.84
N ALA A 280 -3.84 -9.92 -18.20
CA ALA A 280 -3.98 -9.06 -19.38
C ALA A 280 -3.09 -7.81 -19.33
N THR A 281 -2.80 -7.31 -18.12
CA THR A 281 -1.92 -6.16 -17.90
C THR A 281 -0.46 -6.54 -17.61
N THR A 282 -0.10 -7.83 -17.73
CA THR A 282 1.25 -8.32 -17.36
C THR A 282 1.98 -8.95 -18.55
N PRO A 283 2.65 -8.14 -19.40
CA PRO A 283 3.31 -8.62 -20.62
C PRO A 283 4.53 -9.53 -20.36
N ASP A 284 5.09 -9.50 -19.15
CA ASP A 284 6.18 -10.41 -18.75
C ASP A 284 5.70 -11.86 -18.58
N VAL A 285 4.39 -12.08 -18.49
CA VAL A 285 3.76 -13.40 -18.30
C VAL A 285 2.96 -13.80 -19.54
N CYS A 286 2.19 -12.87 -20.11
CA CYS A 286 1.28 -13.12 -21.22
C CYS A 286 1.71 -12.41 -22.50
N ARG A 287 1.78 -13.16 -23.61
CA ARG A 287 1.83 -12.64 -24.98
C ARG A 287 0.64 -13.17 -25.78
N GLU A 288 0.22 -12.43 -26.81
CA GLU A 288 -0.82 -12.87 -27.75
C GLU A 288 -2.13 -13.31 -27.04
N GLY A 289 -2.50 -12.62 -25.97
CA GLY A 289 -3.68 -12.96 -25.19
C GLY A 289 -4.99 -12.55 -25.86
N GLU A 290 -5.97 -13.43 -25.80
CA GLU A 290 -7.37 -13.18 -26.18
C GLU A 290 -8.23 -13.21 -24.92
N PHE A 291 -8.92 -12.12 -24.63
CA PHE A 291 -9.72 -11.94 -23.42
C PHE A 291 -11.15 -11.54 -23.79
N ALA A 292 -12.13 -12.23 -23.20
CA ALA A 292 -13.51 -11.77 -23.20
C ALA A 292 -13.64 -10.42 -22.46
N LEU A 293 -14.67 -9.64 -22.80
CA LEU A 293 -14.89 -8.31 -22.22
C LEU A 293 -15.03 -8.32 -20.69
N ASP A 294 -15.58 -9.39 -20.14
CA ASP A 294 -15.75 -9.60 -18.70
C ASP A 294 -14.56 -10.31 -18.04
N TYR A 295 -13.56 -10.72 -18.83
CA TYR A 295 -12.39 -11.50 -18.41
C TYR A 295 -12.72 -12.86 -17.78
N ALA A 296 -13.94 -13.38 -17.95
CA ALA A 296 -14.31 -14.72 -17.46
C ALA A 296 -13.69 -15.84 -18.32
N GLU A 297 -13.54 -15.57 -19.62
CA GLU A 297 -12.89 -16.48 -20.57
C GLU A 297 -11.69 -15.78 -21.21
N TRP A 298 -10.56 -16.47 -21.21
CA TRP A 298 -9.33 -16.00 -21.83
C TRP A 298 -8.36 -17.13 -22.15
N THR A 299 -7.49 -16.87 -23.12
CA THR A 299 -6.36 -17.72 -23.52
C THR A 299 -5.15 -16.87 -23.87
N PHE A 300 -3.93 -17.33 -23.59
CA PHE A 300 -2.72 -16.64 -24.00
C PHE A 300 -1.53 -17.58 -24.23
N LEU A 301 -0.51 -17.10 -24.96
CA LEU A 301 0.79 -17.76 -25.03
C LEU A 301 1.72 -17.20 -23.95
N PRO A 302 2.49 -18.03 -23.23
CA PRO A 302 3.46 -17.54 -22.27
C PRO A 302 4.47 -16.59 -22.93
N SER A 303 4.79 -15.49 -22.24
CA SER A 303 5.77 -14.49 -22.69
C SER A 303 7.15 -15.11 -22.86
N TYR A 304 7.97 -14.59 -23.79
CA TYR A 304 9.35 -15.07 -23.96
C TYR A 304 10.21 -14.91 -22.70
N ASN A 305 9.84 -13.99 -21.81
CA ASN A 305 10.52 -13.76 -20.54
C ASN A 305 9.96 -14.62 -19.39
N VAL A 306 8.90 -15.40 -19.61
CA VAL A 306 8.21 -16.13 -18.52
C VAL A 306 9.15 -17.09 -17.80
N HIS A 307 10.14 -17.64 -18.52
CA HIS A 307 11.17 -18.50 -17.97
C HIS A 307 12.08 -17.80 -16.96
N PHE A 308 12.06 -16.48 -16.76
CA PHE A 308 12.78 -15.87 -15.65
C PHE A 308 12.08 -16.12 -14.30
N PHE A 309 10.80 -16.48 -14.31
CA PHE A 309 9.99 -16.69 -13.11
C PHE A 309 9.97 -18.13 -12.57
N ARG A 310 10.77 -19.07 -13.12
CA ARG A 310 10.74 -20.51 -12.70
C ARG A 310 11.02 -20.77 -11.22
N ARG A 311 11.66 -19.81 -10.54
CA ARG A 311 12.06 -19.90 -9.11
C ARG A 311 11.29 -18.92 -8.23
N VAL A 312 10.24 -18.32 -8.76
CA VAL A 312 9.38 -17.40 -8.02
C VAL A 312 8.40 -18.21 -7.18
N HIS A 313 8.41 -17.95 -5.88
CA HIS A 313 7.50 -18.58 -4.92
C HIS A 313 6.62 -17.54 -4.20
N THR A 314 7.00 -16.27 -4.27
CA THR A 314 6.28 -15.15 -3.68
C THR A 314 6.13 -13.98 -4.66
N ILE A 315 5.20 -13.06 -4.39
CA ILE A 315 5.02 -11.84 -5.21
C ILE A 315 6.26 -10.96 -5.17
N ASP A 316 6.98 -10.98 -4.05
CA ASP A 316 8.26 -10.29 -3.94
C ASP A 316 9.28 -10.81 -4.95
N ASP A 317 9.40 -12.13 -5.05
CA ASP A 317 10.32 -12.75 -6.01
C ASP A 317 9.90 -12.36 -7.44
N PHE A 318 8.59 -12.37 -7.71
CA PHE A 318 8.03 -11.95 -8.99
C PHE A 318 8.45 -10.51 -9.33
N LEU A 319 8.24 -9.57 -8.40
CA LEU A 319 8.54 -8.16 -8.63
C LEU A 319 10.04 -7.88 -8.73
N VAL A 320 10.87 -8.59 -7.98
CA VAL A 320 12.34 -8.50 -8.11
C VAL A 320 12.77 -8.93 -9.52
N VAL A 321 12.24 -10.05 -10.02
CA VAL A 321 12.54 -10.52 -11.37
C VAL A 321 11.99 -9.54 -12.41
N GLN A 322 10.72 -9.15 -12.30
CA GLN A 322 10.06 -8.20 -13.22
C GLN A 322 10.86 -6.89 -13.34
N ASN A 323 11.28 -6.31 -12.22
CA ASN A 323 12.07 -5.08 -12.22
C ASN A 323 13.45 -5.23 -12.89
N SER A 324 14.03 -6.44 -12.88
CA SER A 324 15.29 -6.73 -13.57
C SER A 324 15.18 -6.85 -15.09
N LEU A 325 13.95 -7.04 -15.61
CA LEU A 325 13.68 -7.11 -17.04
C LEU A 325 13.54 -5.72 -17.69
N LEU A 326 13.51 -4.64 -16.90
CA LEU A 326 13.53 -3.25 -17.36
C LEU A 326 15.00 -2.82 -17.62
N PRO A 327 15.35 -2.21 -18.78
CA PRO A 327 14.58 -1.15 -19.44
C PRO A 327 13.97 -1.58 -20.78
N ARG A 328 12.76 -1.07 -21.04
CA ARG A 328 11.98 -1.27 -22.27
C ARG A 328 12.89 -1.17 -23.49
N ALA A 329 12.82 -2.17 -24.37
CA ALA A 329 13.38 -2.09 -25.71
C ALA A 329 13.01 -0.72 -26.30
N ALA A 330 14.03 -0.02 -26.82
CA ALA A 330 13.84 1.18 -27.61
C ALA A 330 12.71 0.94 -28.60
N GLY A 331 11.73 1.85 -28.61
CA GLY A 331 10.78 1.93 -29.71
C GLY A 331 11.56 2.03 -31.02
N GLU A 332 11.13 1.21 -31.98
CA GLU A 332 11.50 1.23 -33.40
C GLU A 332 12.79 0.48 -33.81
N GLY A 333 12.59 -0.62 -34.55
CA GLY A 333 13.36 -0.84 -35.79
C GLY A 333 14.26 -2.07 -35.86
N THR A 334 13.68 -3.28 -35.94
CA THR A 334 14.29 -4.32 -36.79
C THR A 334 14.00 -4.00 -38.25
N THR A 335 15.03 -3.63 -39.01
CA THR A 335 15.20 -4.10 -40.39
C THR A 335 16.68 -4.27 -40.69
N THR A 336 17.12 -5.52 -40.67
CA THR A 336 18.15 -6.01 -41.58
C THR A 336 17.58 -6.01 -43.00
N SER A 337 18.22 -5.25 -43.90
CA SER A 337 18.24 -5.46 -45.36
C SER A 337 19.51 -4.82 -45.89
#